data_AF-A0A0W7WCD1-F1
#
_entry.id   AF-A0A0W7WCD1-F1
#
_cell.length_a   1.000
_cell.length_b   1.000
_cell.length_c   1.000
_cell.angle_alpha   90.00
_cell.angle_beta   90.00
_cell.angle_gamma   90.00
#
_symmetry.space_group_name_H-M   'P 1'
#
loop_
_entity.id
_entity.type
_entity.pdbx_description
1 polymer ?
#
loop_
_entity_poly.entity_id
_entity_poly.type
_entity_poly.pdbx_seq_one_letter_code
_entity_poly.pdbx_strand_id
1 'polypeptide(L)'
;MSNSNHHRPPSQPEAEQLLATMPPRPRRHLGTTDHLITAGILVLSFTAGFLAMSGQAWWAVAPALGAILTAHHWVNRRLSRPNEPRLKASTATTVFTVWLLLPIWRGITQGETLPLSEAFFFAGLAPIAWLVFYAVLLVRR
;
A
#
# COMPACT_ATOMS: atom_id res chain seq x y z
N MET A 1 7.75 -20.91 49.75
CA MET A 1 9.03 -20.27 49.36
C MET A 1 8.73 -19.35 48.18
N SER A 2 8.77 -18.04 48.41
CA SER A 2 8.36 -16.99 47.47
C SER A 2 9.54 -16.61 46.58
N ASN A 3 9.46 -16.86 45.27
CA ASN A 3 10.50 -16.48 44.32
C ASN A 3 10.20 -15.07 43.80
N SER A 4 10.67 -14.06 44.54
CA SER A 4 10.62 -12.66 44.13
C SER A 4 11.68 -12.39 43.06
N ASN A 5 11.34 -12.63 41.80
CA ASN A 5 12.14 -12.16 40.66
C ASN A 5 12.06 -10.63 40.59
N HIS A 6 12.90 -9.95 41.37
CA HIS A 6 13.27 -8.57 41.12
C HIS A 6 14.11 -8.53 39.85
N HIS A 7 13.49 -8.18 38.72
CA HIS A 7 14.22 -7.80 37.51
C HIS A 7 14.97 -6.49 37.78
N ARG A 8 16.19 -6.61 38.30
CA ARG A 8 17.16 -5.52 38.32
C ARG A 8 17.41 -5.12 36.86
N PRO A 9 17.36 -3.82 36.51
CA PRO A 9 17.73 -3.40 35.17
C PRO A 9 19.19 -3.84 34.91
N PRO A 10 19.50 -4.36 33.71
CA PRO A 10 20.83 -4.85 33.40
C PRO A 10 21.85 -3.73 33.59
N SER A 11 23.02 -4.10 34.10
CA SER A 11 24.14 -3.17 34.18
C SER A 11 24.59 -2.77 32.76
N GLN A 12 25.20 -1.59 32.61
CA GLN A 12 25.68 -1.10 31.31
C GLN A 12 26.50 -2.13 30.50
N PRO A 13 27.49 -2.86 31.07
CA PRO A 13 28.24 -3.87 30.33
C PRO A 13 27.40 -5.10 29.94
N GLU A 14 26.39 -5.44 30.74
CA GLU A 14 25.48 -6.56 30.50
C GLU A 14 24.48 -6.22 29.38
N ALA A 15 24.04 -4.96 29.30
CA ALA A 15 23.25 -4.45 28.18
C ALA A 15 24.05 -4.46 26.87
N GLU A 16 25.33 -4.10 26.90
CA GLU A 16 26.22 -4.15 25.72
C GLU A 16 26.46 -5.58 25.24
N GLN A 17 26.71 -6.52 26.16
CA GLN A 17 26.81 -7.95 25.81
C GLN A 17 25.51 -8.50 25.21
N LEU A 18 24.36 -8.15 25.78
CA LEU A 18 23.06 -8.55 25.25
C LEU A 18 22.81 -8.00 23.84
N LEU A 19 23.16 -6.74 23.60
CA LEU A 19 23.08 -6.12 22.27
C LEU A 19 24.05 -6.76 21.27
N ALA A 20 25.25 -7.14 21.71
CA ALA A 20 26.24 -7.82 20.88
C ALA A 20 25.79 -9.22 20.43
N THR A 21 24.95 -9.90 21.23
CA THR A 21 24.36 -11.20 20.85
C THR A 21 23.13 -11.10 19.95
N MET A 22 22.59 -9.89 19.73
CA MET A 22 21.42 -9.73 18.87
C MET A 22 21.82 -9.93 17.40
N PRO A 23 21.12 -10.82 16.66
CA PRO A 23 21.35 -10.97 15.23
C PRO A 23 21.08 -9.63 14.52
N PRO A 24 21.83 -9.32 13.45
CA PRO A 24 21.65 -8.07 12.72
C PRO A 24 20.20 -7.95 12.26
N ARG A 25 19.58 -6.80 12.58
CA ARG A 25 18.17 -6.54 12.25
C ARG A 25 18.00 -6.64 10.72
N PRO A 26 17.11 -7.50 10.20
CA PRO A 26 16.91 -7.62 8.76
C PRO A 26 16.52 -6.25 8.20
N ARG A 27 17.35 -5.73 7.28
CA ARG A 27 17.14 -4.42 6.65
C ARG A 27 15.92 -4.48 5.74
N ARG A 28 15.14 -3.39 5.72
CA ARG A 28 14.00 -3.24 4.82
C ARG A 28 14.49 -3.24 3.37
N HIS A 29 14.00 -4.17 2.56
CA HIS A 29 14.28 -4.19 1.13
C HIS A 29 12.99 -4.25 0.31
N LEU A 30 12.73 -3.22 -0.50
CA LEU A 30 11.88 -3.37 -1.68
C LEU A 30 12.76 -4.00 -2.78
N GLY A 31 12.32 -5.11 -3.36
CA GLY A 31 12.99 -5.76 -4.47
C GLY A 31 12.41 -5.31 -5.81
N THR A 32 13.02 -5.75 -6.92
CA THR A 32 12.49 -5.57 -8.28
C THR A 32 11.03 -6.02 -8.41
N THR A 33 10.66 -7.11 -7.74
CA THR A 33 9.28 -7.60 -7.70
C THR A 33 8.30 -6.58 -7.10
N ASP A 34 8.70 -5.83 -6.07
CA ASP A 34 7.84 -4.81 -5.47
C ASP A 34 7.62 -3.62 -6.42
N HIS A 35 8.65 -3.27 -7.21
CA HIS A 35 8.55 -2.23 -8.23
C HIS A 35 7.59 -2.66 -9.36
N LEU A 36 7.72 -3.90 -9.83
CA LEU A 36 6.85 -4.46 -10.87
C LEU A 36 5.39 -4.57 -10.40
N ILE A 37 5.16 -5.05 -9.18
CA ILE A 37 3.82 -5.10 -8.59
C ILE A 37 3.22 -3.69 -8.49
N THR A 38 4.00 -2.73 -8.02
CA THR A 38 3.57 -1.34 -7.93
C THR A 38 3.22 -0.77 -9.30
N ALA A 39 4.07 -0.97 -10.31
CA ALA A 39 3.79 -0.56 -11.67
C ALA A 39 2.49 -1.19 -12.22
N GLY A 40 2.27 -2.49 -11.96
CA GLY A 40 1.04 -3.18 -12.32
C GLY A 40 -0.20 -2.56 -11.66
N ILE A 41 -0.13 -2.23 -10.36
CA ILE A 41 -1.23 -1.54 -9.65
C ILE A 41 -1.49 -0.17 -10.28
N LEU A 42 -0.44 0.60 -10.63
CA LEU A 42 -0.60 1.91 -11.27
C LEU A 42 -1.28 1.80 -12.63
N VAL A 43 -0.84 0.88 -13.48
CA VAL A 43 -1.43 0.67 -14.81
C VAL A 43 -2.88 0.22 -14.70
N LEU A 44 -3.18 -0.76 -13.86
CA LEU A 44 -4.54 -1.28 -13.70
C LEU A 44 -5.49 -0.23 -13.12
N SER A 45 -5.08 0.48 -12.07
CA SER A 45 -5.92 1.51 -11.44
C SER A 45 -6.13 2.72 -12.35
N PHE A 46 -5.09 3.16 -13.07
CA PHE A 46 -5.23 4.22 -14.07
C PHE A 46 -6.17 3.81 -15.21
N THR A 47 -6.00 2.60 -15.75
CA THR A 47 -6.85 2.07 -16.82
C THR A 47 -8.32 1.99 -16.38
N ALA A 48 -8.58 1.50 -15.16
CA ALA A 48 -9.92 1.46 -14.60
C ALA A 48 -10.52 2.87 -14.46
N GLY A 49 -9.78 3.81 -13.87
CA GLY A 49 -10.24 5.20 -13.75
C GLY A 49 -10.52 5.83 -15.10
N PHE A 50 -9.68 5.59 -16.10
CA PHE A 50 -9.86 6.13 -17.45
C PHE A 50 -11.11 5.56 -18.13
N LEU A 51 -11.29 4.23 -18.10
CA LEU A 51 -12.47 3.55 -18.64
C LEU A 51 -13.77 4.01 -17.96
N ALA A 52 -13.73 4.24 -16.66
CA ALA A 52 -14.88 4.73 -15.90
C ALA A 52 -15.37 6.09 -16.40
N MET A 53 -14.43 6.99 -16.70
CA MET A 53 -14.75 8.36 -17.10
C MET A 53 -14.98 8.50 -18.62
N SER A 54 -14.61 7.49 -19.42
CA SER A 54 -14.79 7.45 -20.87
C SER A 54 -16.11 6.80 -21.32
N GLY A 55 -17.06 6.60 -20.41
CA GLY A 55 -18.35 5.95 -20.70
C GLY A 55 -18.29 4.42 -20.78
N GLN A 56 -17.18 3.80 -20.38
CA GLN A 56 -16.99 2.35 -20.37
C GLN A 56 -16.92 1.81 -18.93
N ALA A 57 -17.75 2.34 -18.03
CA ALA A 57 -17.66 2.08 -16.59
C ALA A 57 -17.80 0.61 -16.19
N TRP A 58 -18.58 -0.19 -16.93
CA TRP A 58 -18.66 -1.64 -16.73
C TRP A 58 -17.33 -2.35 -17.03
N TRP A 59 -16.60 -1.89 -18.05
CA TRP A 59 -15.28 -2.43 -18.39
C TRP A 59 -14.20 -2.03 -17.39
N ALA A 60 -14.40 -0.94 -16.64
CA ALA A 60 -13.50 -0.51 -15.58
C ALA A 60 -13.46 -1.46 -14.37
N VAL A 61 -14.51 -2.28 -14.17
CA VAL A 61 -14.63 -3.18 -13.01
C VAL A 61 -13.49 -4.22 -12.99
N ALA A 62 -13.20 -4.84 -14.13
CA ALA A 62 -12.16 -5.87 -14.23
C ALA A 62 -10.76 -5.36 -13.84
N PRO A 63 -10.22 -4.29 -14.45
CA PRO A 63 -8.92 -3.74 -14.02
C PRO A 63 -8.96 -3.18 -12.60
N ALA A 64 -10.09 -2.65 -12.12
CA ALA A 64 -10.21 -2.18 -10.74
C ALA A 64 -10.07 -3.32 -9.74
N LEU A 65 -10.76 -4.44 -9.96
CA LEU A 65 -10.63 -5.64 -9.13
C LEU A 65 -9.19 -6.17 -9.15
N GLY A 66 -8.57 -6.24 -10.33
CA GLY A 66 -7.16 -6.61 -10.47
C GLY A 66 -6.25 -5.72 -9.62
N ALA A 67 -6.42 -4.40 -9.69
CA ALA A 67 -5.64 -3.45 -8.91
C ALA A 67 -5.86 -3.61 -7.40
N ILE A 68 -7.12 -3.72 -6.96
CA ILE A 68 -7.51 -3.87 -5.55
C ILE A 68 -6.94 -5.17 -4.97
N LEU A 69 -7.14 -6.30 -5.65
CA LEU A 69 -6.65 -7.60 -5.18
C LEU A 69 -5.13 -7.61 -5.09
N THR A 70 -4.45 -7.09 -6.10
CA THR A 70 -2.98 -7.01 -6.14
C THR A 70 -2.45 -6.12 -5.02
N ALA A 71 -3.06 -4.95 -4.81
CA ALA A 71 -2.69 -4.00 -3.75
C ALA A 71 -2.85 -4.62 -2.36
N HIS A 72 -4.01 -5.21 -2.07
CA HIS A 72 -4.28 -5.83 -0.77
C HIS A 72 -3.38 -7.04 -0.53
N HIS A 73 -3.18 -7.89 -1.54
CA HIS A 73 -2.28 -9.03 -1.44
C HIS A 73 -0.84 -8.60 -1.15
N TRP A 74 -0.35 -7.57 -1.83
CA TRP A 74 0.99 -7.03 -1.62
C TRP A 74 1.15 -6.45 -0.21
N VAL A 75 0.18 -5.66 0.28
CA VAL A 75 0.18 -5.13 1.64
C VAL A 75 0.12 -6.26 2.68
N ASN A 76 -0.76 -7.24 2.52
CA ASN A 76 -0.90 -8.35 3.46
C ASN A 76 0.39 -9.19 3.57
N ARG A 77 1.04 -9.46 2.43
CA ARG A 77 2.36 -10.13 2.38
C ARG A 77 3.48 -9.32 3.06
N ARG A 78 3.31 -8.01 3.18
CA ARG A 78 4.28 -7.12 3.84
C ARG A 78 4.01 -6.98 5.32
N LEU A 79 2.74 -6.94 5.73
CA LEU A 79 2.36 -6.90 7.15
C LEU A 79 2.81 -8.15 7.92
N SER A 80 2.98 -9.29 7.25
CA SER A 80 3.54 -10.51 7.86
C SER A 80 5.05 -10.45 8.09
N ARG A 81 5.77 -9.46 7.55
CA ARG A 81 7.22 -9.34 7.70
C ARG A 81 7.59 -8.64 9.03
N PRO A 82 8.56 -9.18 9.79
CA PRO A 82 9.08 -8.49 10.98
C PRO A 82 9.78 -7.19 10.56
N ASN A 83 9.38 -6.05 11.13
CA ASN A 83 9.90 -4.68 10.94
C ASN A 83 9.29 -3.80 9.82
N GLU A 84 8.20 -4.20 9.15
CA GLU A 84 7.48 -3.26 8.26
C GLU A 84 6.60 -2.28 9.04
N PRO A 85 6.52 -1.00 8.62
CA PRO A 85 5.68 -0.01 9.28
C PRO A 85 4.20 -0.39 9.11
N ARG A 86 3.62 -1.00 10.15
CA ARG A 86 2.20 -1.37 10.21
C ARG A 86 1.28 -0.16 10.20
N LEU A 87 1.76 0.94 10.78
CA LEU A 87 1.02 2.19 10.89
C LEU A 87 0.84 2.78 9.48
N LYS A 88 -0.44 2.84 9.06
CA LYS A 88 -0.98 3.52 7.86
C LYS A 88 -1.10 2.71 6.56
N ALA A 89 -0.68 1.45 6.51
CA ALA A 89 -0.90 0.60 5.33
C ALA A 89 -2.40 0.39 5.05
N SER A 90 -3.18 0.13 6.10
CA SER A 90 -4.66 0.05 6.00
C SER A 90 -5.25 1.37 5.48
N THR A 91 -4.86 2.50 6.07
CA THR A 91 -5.35 3.83 5.63
C THR A 91 -5.02 4.11 4.16
N ALA A 92 -3.77 3.86 3.73
CA ALA A 92 -3.37 4.08 2.34
C ALA A 92 -4.17 3.18 1.37
N THR A 93 -4.37 1.91 1.75
CA THR A 93 -5.15 0.97 0.94
C THR A 93 -6.62 1.38 0.87
N THR A 94 -7.21 1.85 1.98
CA THR A 94 -8.58 2.38 1.99
C THR A 94 -8.72 3.60 1.11
N VAL A 95 -7.83 4.60 1.22
CA VAL A 95 -7.85 5.80 0.38
C VAL A 95 -7.73 5.43 -1.09
N PHE A 96 -6.79 4.55 -1.43
CA PHE A 96 -6.61 4.02 -2.78
C PHE A 96 -7.90 3.38 -3.32
N THR A 97 -8.52 2.48 -2.55
CA THR A 97 -9.74 1.78 -2.98
C THR A 97 -10.91 2.73 -3.14
N VAL A 98 -11.13 3.66 -2.21
CA VAL A 98 -12.23 4.62 -2.30
C VAL A 98 -12.05 5.52 -3.52
N TRP A 99 -10.85 6.06 -3.74
CA TRP A 99 -10.57 6.93 -4.89
C TRP A 99 -10.65 6.20 -6.23
N LEU A 100 -10.37 4.89 -6.26
CA LEU A 100 -10.54 4.06 -7.45
C LEU A 100 -12.01 3.75 -7.75
N LEU A 101 -12.80 3.45 -6.71
CA LEU A 101 -14.20 3.03 -6.88
C LEU A 101 -15.15 4.20 -7.14
N LEU A 102 -14.84 5.40 -6.66
CA LEU A 102 -15.69 6.58 -6.82
C LEU A 102 -16.01 6.92 -8.29
N PRO A 103 -15.05 7.03 -9.22
CA PRO A 103 -15.36 7.27 -10.64
C PRO A 103 -16.12 6.10 -11.28
N ILE A 104 -15.84 4.86 -10.89
CA ILE A 104 -16.53 3.67 -11.41
C ILE A 104 -17.99 3.67 -10.99
N TRP A 105 -18.26 3.93 -9.71
CA TRP A 105 -19.62 4.05 -9.18
C TRP A 105 -20.41 5.13 -9.89
N ARG A 106 -19.83 6.33 -10.06
CA ARG A 106 -20.46 7.43 -10.79
C ARG A 106 -20.74 7.07 -12.25
N GLY A 107 -19.77 6.46 -12.93
CA GLY A 107 -19.95 6.00 -14.31
C GLY A 107 -21.05 4.94 -14.46
N ILE A 108 -21.17 3.99 -13.52
CA ILE A 108 -22.21 2.94 -13.56
C ILE A 108 -23.59 3.50 -13.21
N THR A 109 -23.69 4.32 -12.16
CA THR A 109 -24.99 4.73 -11.59
C THR A 109 -25.56 6.01 -12.18
N GLN A 110 -24.68 6.94 -12.58
CA GLN A 110 -25.08 8.26 -13.07
C GLN A 110 -24.79 8.41 -14.57
N GLY A 111 -24.08 7.47 -15.19
CA GLY A 111 -23.67 7.56 -16.60
C GLY A 111 -22.73 8.73 -16.87
N GLU A 112 -22.08 9.25 -15.82
CA GLU A 112 -21.21 10.41 -15.95
C GLU A 112 -19.99 10.10 -16.82
N THR A 113 -19.69 11.04 -17.70
CA THR A 113 -18.48 11.04 -18.52
C THR A 113 -17.83 12.41 -18.39
N LEU A 114 -16.51 12.46 -18.51
CA LEU A 114 -15.76 13.71 -18.48
C LEU A 114 -15.02 13.95 -19.80
N PRO A 115 -14.74 15.22 -20.15
CA PRO A 115 -13.77 15.54 -21.18
C PRO A 115 -12.44 14.83 -20.94
N LEU A 116 -11.72 14.49 -22.01
CA LEU A 116 -10.50 13.68 -21.96
C LEU A 116 -9.45 14.21 -20.97
N SER A 117 -9.24 15.53 -20.92
CA SER A 117 -8.29 16.19 -20.02
C SER A 117 -8.65 15.97 -18.55
N GLU A 118 -9.94 16.08 -18.21
CA GLU A 118 -10.44 15.89 -16.85
C GLU A 118 -10.45 14.40 -16.48
N ALA A 119 -10.89 13.53 -17.40
CA ALA A 119 -10.85 12.08 -17.23
C ALA A 119 -9.44 11.58 -16.88
N PHE A 120 -8.41 12.12 -17.53
CA PHE A 120 -7.01 11.80 -17.22
C PHE A 120 -6.64 12.19 -15.78
N PHE A 121 -7.06 13.37 -15.31
CA PHE A 121 -6.79 13.85 -13.96
C PHE A 121 -7.47 12.97 -12.90
N PHE A 122 -8.76 12.67 -13.07
CA PHE A 122 -9.51 11.82 -12.14
C PHE A 122 -9.03 10.37 -12.15
N ALA A 123 -8.66 9.83 -13.31
CA ALA A 123 -8.02 8.51 -13.41
C ALA A 123 -6.67 8.45 -12.68
N GLY A 124 -6.00 9.59 -12.51
CA GLY A 124 -4.74 9.73 -11.80
C GLY A 124 -4.85 9.65 -10.27
N LEU A 125 -6.01 9.89 -9.67
CA LEU A 125 -6.12 10.05 -8.22
C LEU A 125 -5.69 8.80 -7.44
N ALA A 126 -6.30 7.65 -7.73
CA ALA A 126 -5.97 6.38 -7.09
C ALA A 126 -4.48 5.99 -7.30
N PRO A 127 -3.93 5.97 -8.53
CA PRO A 127 -2.52 5.65 -8.72
C PRO A 127 -1.58 6.65 -8.02
N ILE A 128 -1.90 7.95 -7.97
CA ILE A 128 -1.12 8.93 -7.20
C ILE A 128 -1.12 8.58 -5.72
N ALA A 129 -2.28 8.27 -5.12
CA ALA A 129 -2.36 7.87 -3.71
C ALA A 129 -1.48 6.65 -3.42
N TRP A 130 -1.50 5.65 -4.31
CA TRP A 130 -0.64 4.47 -4.20
C TRP A 130 0.84 4.81 -4.34
N LEU A 131 1.19 5.67 -5.30
CA LEU A 131 2.56 6.09 -5.56
C LEU A 131 3.15 6.89 -4.39
N VAL A 132 2.37 7.77 -3.77
CA VAL A 132 2.76 8.49 -2.54
C VAL A 132 3.04 7.50 -1.42
N PHE A 133 2.15 6.54 -1.19
CA PHE A 133 2.36 5.49 -0.19
C PHE A 133 3.64 4.69 -0.47
N TYR A 134 3.83 4.27 -1.72
CA TYR A 134 5.02 3.54 -2.13
C TYR A 134 6.31 4.35 -1.98
N ALA A 135 6.31 5.63 -2.35
CA ALA A 135 7.44 6.54 -2.19
C ALA A 135 7.80 6.74 -0.72
N VAL A 136 6.81 6.85 0.17
CA VAL A 136 7.04 6.90 1.63
C VAL A 136 7.74 5.63 2.11
N LEU A 137 7.35 4.45 1.62
CA LEU A 137 8.03 3.19 1.94
C LEU A 137 9.46 3.14 1.39
N LEU A 138 9.71 3.75 0.23
CA LEU A 138 11.03 3.83 -0.38
C LEU A 138 11.98 4.74 0.42
N VAL A 139 11.50 5.90 0.86
CA VAL A 139 12.28 6.89 1.64
C VAL A 139 12.53 6.42 3.08
N ARG A 140 11.58 5.69 3.70
CA ARG A 140 11.69 5.17 5.07
C ARG A 140 12.46 3.85 5.18
N ARG A 141 13.33 3.55 4.21
CA ARG A 141 14.20 2.36 4.22
C ARG A 141 15.27 2.44 5.29
#